data_AF-A0A6I9P5Y1-F1
#
_entry.id   AF-A0A6I9P5Y1-F1
#
_cell.length_a   1.000
_cell.length_b   1.000
_cell.length_c   1.000
_cell.angle_alpha   90.00
_cell.angle_beta   90.00
_cell.angle_gamma   90.00
#
_symmetry.space_group_name_H-M   'P 1'
#
loop_
_entity.id
_entity.type
_entity.pdbx_description
1 polymer ?
#
loop_
_entity_poly.entity_id
_entity_poly.type
_entity_poly.pdbx_seq_one_letter_code
_entity_poly.pdbx_strand_id
1 'polypeptide(L)'
;YSKPADTVSDVTECEQAKNLGAINSTLSNQSKEAFVNWEKHDDAQDHFCELDDETAPDSEYVDLLLNPERYTGYKGPSAWRVWNSIYEENCFKPRSVYRPLNPLAPSRGDDDGEGFYTWLEGLCLEKRVFYRLISGLHSSINIHLCAEYLLDEGWGRSIWGPNVQEFRQRFDTAETKGEGTRRLKNLYFLYLIELRALSKVSPYFERAFVNLYTGNRQEDGNTKELLLQFFDEIKTFPMHFDEKSMFAGQKIEAKILKEEFRLHFKNISRIMDCVGCSKCRLWGKLQR
;
A
#
# COMPACT_ATOMS: atom_id res chain seq x y z
N TYR A 1 -37.26 -24.90 6.74
CA TYR A 1 -36.15 -24.78 7.71
C TYR A 1 -34.91 -25.37 7.09
N SER A 2 -34.19 -24.57 6.30
CA SER A 2 -32.92 -24.98 5.69
C SER A 2 -31.81 -24.65 6.68
N LYS A 3 -31.22 -25.67 7.29
CA LYS A 3 -29.97 -25.50 8.05
C LYS A 3 -28.88 -25.04 7.08
N PRO A 4 -28.07 -24.01 7.39
CA PRO A 4 -26.89 -23.72 6.60
C PRO A 4 -25.89 -24.85 6.83
N ALA A 5 -25.43 -25.45 5.74
CA ALA A 5 -24.27 -26.31 5.76
C ALA A 5 -23.03 -25.40 5.86
N ASP A 6 -22.73 -24.92 7.06
CA ASP A 6 -21.39 -24.41 7.37
C ASP A 6 -20.48 -25.64 7.42
N THR A 7 -19.87 -25.95 6.27
CA THR A 7 -19.04 -27.13 6.07
C THR A 7 -17.72 -26.97 6.82
N VAL A 8 -17.24 -28.06 7.44
CA VAL A 8 -15.99 -28.13 8.22
C VAL A 8 -14.79 -27.49 7.48
N SER A 9 -14.77 -27.52 6.14
CA SER A 9 -13.76 -26.88 5.29
C SER A 9 -13.67 -25.35 5.45
N ASP A 10 -14.81 -24.64 5.58
CA ASP A 10 -14.81 -23.18 5.72
C ASP A 10 -14.22 -22.74 7.07
N VAL A 11 -14.43 -23.56 8.11
CA VAL A 11 -13.87 -23.32 9.45
C VAL A 11 -12.35 -23.49 9.40
N THR A 12 -11.86 -24.56 8.77
CA THR A 12 -10.41 -24.83 8.65
C THR A 12 -9.70 -23.76 7.80
N GLU A 13 -10.31 -23.32 6.69
CA GLU A 13 -9.75 -22.22 5.88
C GLU A 13 -9.71 -20.88 6.64
N CYS A 14 -10.74 -20.60 7.45
CA CYS A 14 -10.79 -19.39 8.27
C CYS A 14 -9.71 -19.38 9.37
N GLU A 15 -9.51 -20.51 10.05
CA GLU A 15 -8.46 -20.66 11.07
C GLU A 15 -7.06 -20.56 10.45
N GLN A 16 -6.85 -21.17 9.29
CA GLN A 16 -5.60 -21.07 8.54
C GLN A 16 -5.31 -19.62 8.14
N ALA A 17 -6.30 -18.90 7.57
CA ALA A 17 -6.14 -17.49 7.21
C ALA A 17 -5.84 -16.60 8.43
N LYS A 18 -6.44 -16.89 9.59
CA LYS A 18 -6.14 -16.19 10.84
C LYS A 18 -4.69 -16.39 11.27
N ASN A 19 -4.17 -17.62 11.17
CA ASN A 19 -2.79 -17.93 11.53
C ASN A 19 -1.78 -17.31 10.54
N LEU A 20 -2.06 -17.39 9.24
CA LEU A 20 -1.19 -16.81 8.21
C LEU A 20 -1.13 -15.28 8.30
N GLY A 21 -2.25 -14.64 8.63
CA GLY A 21 -2.37 -13.19 8.79
C GLY A 21 -1.88 -12.63 10.13
N ALA A 22 -1.49 -13.46 11.10
CA ALA A 22 -1.02 -13.01 12.41
C ALA A 22 0.38 -12.38 12.35
N ILE A 23 0.58 -11.31 13.12
CA ILE A 23 1.87 -10.62 13.26
C ILE A 23 2.75 -11.40 14.24
N ASN A 24 4.02 -11.59 13.90
CA ASN A 24 5.05 -12.00 14.82
C ASN A 24 5.59 -10.75 15.55
N SER A 25 5.20 -10.57 16.81
CA SER A 25 5.61 -9.43 17.65
C SER A 25 6.88 -9.70 18.48
N THR A 26 7.66 -10.73 18.12
CA THR A 26 8.90 -11.05 18.84
C THR A 26 9.93 -9.96 18.63
N LEU A 27 10.33 -9.29 19.71
CA LEU A 27 11.36 -8.28 19.74
C LEU A 27 12.44 -8.66 20.75
N SER A 28 13.71 -8.48 20.39
CA SER A 28 14.83 -8.69 21.31
C SER A 28 14.81 -7.64 22.43
N ASN A 29 15.36 -7.97 23.60
CA ASN A 29 15.47 -7.00 24.69
C ASN A 29 16.35 -5.79 24.31
N GLN A 30 17.41 -6.04 23.52
CA GLN A 30 18.27 -4.98 23.00
C GLN A 30 17.49 -4.00 22.09
N SER A 31 16.62 -4.53 21.22
CA SER A 31 15.76 -3.69 20.37
C SER A 31 14.80 -2.84 21.20
N LYS A 32 14.19 -3.41 22.25
CA LYS A 32 13.29 -2.67 23.15
C LYS A 32 14.00 -1.52 23.86
N GLU A 33 15.22 -1.75 24.34
CA GLU A 33 16.05 -0.70 24.93
C GLU A 33 16.45 0.37 23.91
N ALA A 34 16.76 -0.03 22.67
CA ALA A 34 17.08 0.90 21.59
C ALA A 34 15.89 1.82 21.26
N PHE A 35 14.68 1.29 21.15
CA PHE A 35 13.47 2.07 20.86
C PHE A 35 13.21 3.18 21.89
N VAL A 36 13.44 2.91 23.18
CA VAL A 36 13.34 3.93 24.25
C VAL A 36 14.37 5.05 24.04
N ASN A 37 15.55 4.72 23.50
CA ASN A 37 16.56 5.73 23.19
C ASN A 37 16.22 6.53 21.93
N TRP A 38 15.53 5.93 20.96
CA TRP A 38 15.06 6.61 19.74
C TRP A 38 13.97 7.62 20.11
N GLU A 39 12.96 7.19 20.87
CA GLU A 39 11.88 8.05 21.39
C GLU A 39 12.45 9.28 22.12
N LYS A 40 13.41 9.08 23.04
CA LYS A 40 14.09 10.19 23.74
C LYS A 40 14.87 11.12 22.81
N HIS A 41 15.46 10.59 21.74
CA HIS A 41 16.20 11.41 20.77
C HIS A 41 15.25 12.27 19.95
N ASP A 42 14.15 11.68 19.50
CA ASP A 42 13.15 12.29 18.63
C ASP A 42 12.30 13.32 19.40
N ASP A 43 11.90 13.03 20.64
CA ASP A 43 11.21 13.97 21.55
C ASP A 43 12.01 15.24 21.84
N ALA A 44 13.33 15.15 21.78
CA ALA A 44 14.22 16.29 21.99
C ALA A 44 14.35 17.19 20.74
N GLN A 45 13.81 16.77 19.59
CA GLN A 45 13.77 17.57 18.36
C GLN A 45 12.43 18.32 18.23
N ASP A 46 12.45 19.47 17.55
CA ASP A 46 11.23 20.23 17.25
C ASP A 46 10.35 19.43 16.27
N HIS A 47 9.24 18.86 16.79
CA HIS A 47 8.25 18.14 16.00
C HIS A 47 7.49 19.08 15.05
N PHE A 48 7.43 18.72 13.76
CA PHE A 48 6.64 19.46 12.76
C PHE A 48 5.30 18.78 12.41
N CYS A 49 5.03 17.58 12.91
CA CYS A 49 3.80 16.82 12.67
C CYS A 49 3.47 15.96 13.89
N GLU A 50 2.47 16.34 14.69
CA GLU A 50 1.79 15.39 15.57
C GLU A 50 1.04 14.39 14.68
N LEU A 51 1.48 13.13 14.65
CA LEU A 51 0.67 12.05 14.12
C LEU A 51 -0.32 11.67 15.24
N ASP A 52 -1.62 11.88 15.01
CA ASP A 52 -2.70 11.53 15.98
C ASP A 52 -2.57 10.10 16.54
N ASP A 53 -1.87 9.20 15.83
CA ASP A 53 -1.71 7.78 16.15
C ASP A 53 -0.45 7.44 16.98
N GLU A 54 0.60 8.28 17.02
CA GLU A 54 1.84 7.96 17.79
C GLU A 54 1.67 8.16 19.29
N THR A 55 0.78 9.09 19.69
CA THR A 55 0.35 9.23 21.10
C THR A 55 -0.67 8.18 21.54
N ALA A 56 -1.07 7.26 20.65
CA ALA A 56 -1.95 6.16 21.05
C ALA A 56 -1.15 5.15 21.90
N PRO A 57 -1.60 4.81 23.11
CA PRO A 57 -0.89 3.91 24.03
C PRO A 57 -0.71 2.47 23.48
N ASP A 58 -1.37 2.15 22.37
CA ASP A 58 -1.34 0.83 21.72
C ASP A 58 -0.43 0.77 20.48
N SER A 59 0.40 1.79 20.24
CA SER A 59 1.40 1.76 19.15
C SER A 59 2.65 0.96 19.56
N GLU A 60 3.01 -0.04 18.76
CA GLU A 60 4.14 -0.93 19.05
C GLU A 60 5.06 -1.05 17.82
N TYR A 61 6.37 -1.15 18.06
CA TYR A 61 7.34 -1.46 17.02
C TYR A 61 7.18 -2.89 16.51
N VAL A 62 7.26 -3.08 15.19
CA VAL A 62 7.16 -4.39 14.54
C VAL A 62 8.36 -4.61 13.63
N ASP A 63 9.00 -5.78 13.74
CA ASP A 63 10.06 -6.18 12.82
C ASP A 63 9.46 -6.65 11.48
N LEU A 64 9.72 -5.90 10.41
CA LEU A 64 9.23 -6.18 9.06
C LEU A 64 9.88 -7.44 8.46
N LEU A 65 11.09 -7.80 8.85
CA LEU A 65 11.78 -9.00 8.36
C LEU A 65 11.09 -10.29 8.84
N LEU A 66 10.53 -10.26 10.06
CA LEU A 66 9.73 -11.35 10.62
C LEU A 66 8.29 -11.38 10.09
N ASN A 67 7.87 -10.29 9.42
CA ASN A 67 6.50 -10.08 8.96
C ASN A 67 6.43 -9.71 7.47
N PRO A 68 7.00 -10.52 6.55
CA PRO A 68 7.01 -10.22 5.13
C PRO A 68 5.60 -10.11 4.54
N GLU A 69 5.43 -9.27 3.53
CA GLU A 69 4.21 -9.21 2.73
C GLU A 69 4.12 -10.45 1.84
N ARG A 70 3.08 -11.27 2.04
CA ARG A 70 2.86 -12.52 1.31
C ARG A 70 1.42 -12.98 1.40
N TYR A 71 1.08 -14.13 0.82
CA TYR A 71 -0.25 -14.71 0.91
C TYR A 71 -0.67 -14.95 2.37
N THR A 72 -1.85 -14.46 2.75
CA THR A 72 -2.43 -14.61 4.10
C THR A 72 -3.77 -15.33 4.12
N GLY A 73 -4.31 -15.72 2.95
CA GLY A 73 -5.68 -16.25 2.83
C GLY A 73 -6.79 -15.21 3.04
N TYR A 74 -6.47 -13.93 3.26
CA TYR A 74 -7.49 -12.87 3.39
C TYR A 74 -8.22 -12.63 2.05
N LYS A 75 -9.48 -13.08 1.96
CA LYS A 75 -10.30 -13.07 0.74
C LYS A 75 -11.78 -12.80 1.03
N GLY A 76 -12.58 -12.72 -0.03
CA GLY A 76 -14.05 -12.67 0.06
C GLY A 76 -14.63 -11.30 0.46
N PRO A 77 -15.90 -11.26 0.92
CA PRO A 77 -16.65 -10.03 1.13
C PRO A 77 -16.01 -9.03 2.10
N SER A 78 -15.20 -9.48 3.06
CA SER A 78 -14.46 -8.60 3.96
C SER A 78 -13.43 -7.78 3.19
N ALA A 79 -12.56 -8.44 2.42
CA ALA A 79 -11.54 -7.78 1.61
C ALA A 79 -12.16 -6.89 0.51
N TRP A 80 -13.24 -7.34 -0.13
CA TRP A 80 -13.92 -6.55 -1.16
C TRP A 80 -14.51 -5.25 -0.61
N ARG A 81 -15.11 -5.28 0.60
CA ARG A 81 -15.64 -4.06 1.24
C ARG A 81 -14.54 -3.05 1.53
N VAL A 82 -13.40 -3.51 2.06
CA VAL A 82 -12.23 -2.65 2.31
C VAL A 82 -11.78 -1.97 1.02
N TRP A 83 -11.53 -2.74 -0.04
CA TRP A 83 -11.10 -2.16 -1.31
C TRP A 83 -12.14 -1.21 -1.90
N ASN A 84 -13.43 -1.58 -1.87
CA ASN A 84 -14.50 -0.71 -2.35
C ASN A 84 -14.47 0.64 -1.61
N SER A 85 -14.38 0.63 -0.28
CA SER A 85 -14.27 1.85 0.53
C SER A 85 -13.03 2.67 0.18
N ILE A 86 -11.86 2.05 -0.03
CA ILE A 86 -10.64 2.76 -0.44
C ILE A 86 -10.83 3.43 -1.81
N TYR A 87 -11.40 2.73 -2.79
CA TYR A 87 -11.66 3.33 -4.10
C TYR A 87 -12.78 4.39 -4.06
N GLU A 88 -13.69 4.32 -3.08
CA GLU A 88 -14.73 5.33 -2.84
C GLU A 88 -14.18 6.62 -2.23
N GLU A 89 -13.00 6.60 -1.62
CA GLU A 89 -12.30 7.83 -1.19
C GLU A 89 -11.89 8.72 -2.36
N ASN A 90 -11.96 8.25 -3.62
CA ASN A 90 -11.70 9.05 -4.82
C ASN A 90 -12.81 10.08 -5.11
N CYS A 91 -13.10 10.98 -4.15
CA CYS A 91 -14.20 11.92 -4.16
C CYS A 91 -13.71 13.39 -4.05
N PHE A 92 -12.88 13.83 -4.99
CA PHE A 92 -12.46 15.24 -5.10
C PHE A 92 -13.65 16.15 -5.52
N LYS A 93 -13.70 17.40 -5.03
CA LYS A 93 -14.76 18.37 -5.38
C LYS A 93 -14.58 18.90 -6.82
N PRO A 94 -15.66 19.19 -7.58
CA PRO A 94 -17.08 19.02 -7.28
C PRO A 94 -17.60 17.61 -7.62
N ARG A 95 -18.64 17.17 -6.90
CA ARG A 95 -19.26 15.84 -6.96
C ARG A 95 -20.15 15.60 -8.20
N SER A 96 -19.90 16.27 -9.33
CA SER A 96 -20.83 16.32 -10.47
C SER A 96 -20.90 15.05 -11.31
N VAL A 97 -20.06 14.04 -11.05
CA VAL A 97 -20.02 12.81 -11.86
C VAL A 97 -20.47 11.62 -11.01
N TYR A 98 -21.64 11.07 -11.33
CA TYR A 98 -22.16 9.86 -10.71
C TYR A 98 -21.28 8.67 -11.13
N ARG A 99 -20.82 7.88 -10.15
CA ARG A 99 -19.95 6.73 -10.36
C ARG A 99 -20.77 5.55 -10.90
N PRO A 100 -20.35 4.87 -11.97
CA PRO A 100 -20.86 3.53 -12.28
C PRO A 100 -20.56 2.60 -11.09
N LEU A 101 -21.59 1.95 -10.56
CA LEU A 101 -21.45 1.09 -9.38
C LEU A 101 -20.43 -0.03 -9.64
N ASN A 102 -19.32 0.03 -8.90
CA ASN A 102 -18.33 -1.03 -8.68
C ASN A 102 -17.48 -1.50 -9.90
N PRO A 103 -16.27 -0.95 -10.12
CA PRO A 103 -15.35 -1.39 -11.18
C PRO A 103 -14.73 -2.78 -10.96
N LEU A 104 -14.99 -3.42 -9.82
CA LEU A 104 -14.51 -4.76 -9.48
C LEU A 104 -15.63 -5.82 -9.53
N ALA A 105 -16.87 -5.44 -9.83
CA ALA A 105 -17.92 -6.40 -10.10
C ALA A 105 -17.70 -7.00 -11.51
N PRO A 106 -17.75 -8.33 -11.69
CA PRO A 106 -17.79 -8.90 -13.02
C PRO A 106 -19.00 -8.30 -13.75
N SER A 107 -18.77 -7.70 -14.92
CA SER A 107 -19.81 -7.12 -15.75
C SER A 107 -20.95 -8.13 -15.90
N ARG A 108 -22.11 -7.81 -15.33
CA ARG A 108 -23.35 -8.51 -15.68
C ARG A 108 -23.78 -7.98 -17.05
N GLY A 109 -23.21 -8.54 -18.12
CA GLY A 109 -23.57 -8.21 -19.52
C GLY A 109 -22.38 -8.15 -20.48
N ASP A 110 -22.68 -7.87 -21.75
CA ASP A 110 -21.75 -7.64 -22.88
C ASP A 110 -21.01 -6.28 -22.81
N ASP A 111 -20.77 -5.75 -21.60
CA ASP A 111 -20.00 -4.52 -21.43
C ASP A 111 -18.51 -4.86 -21.41
N ASP A 112 -17.77 -4.38 -22.40
CA ASP A 112 -16.35 -4.60 -22.63
C ASP A 112 -15.44 -3.93 -21.59
N GLY A 113 -16.03 -3.23 -20.61
CA GLY A 113 -15.32 -2.52 -19.54
C GLY A 113 -14.74 -1.19 -19.99
N GLU A 114 -14.87 -0.81 -21.27
CA GLU A 114 -14.41 0.49 -21.78
C GLU A 114 -15.23 1.64 -21.23
N GLY A 115 -16.51 1.41 -20.88
CA GLY A 115 -17.38 2.43 -20.29
C GLY A 115 -16.82 3.04 -18.99
N PHE A 116 -16.18 2.23 -18.14
CA PHE A 116 -15.55 2.72 -16.91
C PHE A 116 -14.33 3.60 -17.21
N TYR A 117 -13.46 3.20 -18.14
CA TYR A 117 -12.26 3.96 -18.47
C TYR A 117 -12.59 5.23 -19.24
N THR A 118 -13.60 5.19 -20.11
CA THR A 118 -14.14 6.38 -20.77
C THR A 118 -14.70 7.37 -19.73
N TRP A 119 -15.44 6.87 -18.73
CA TRP A 119 -15.89 7.68 -17.60
C TRP A 119 -14.72 8.24 -16.78
N LEU A 120 -13.71 7.41 -16.50
CA LEU A 120 -12.52 7.79 -15.74
C LEU A 120 -11.74 8.89 -16.46
N GLU A 121 -11.57 8.80 -17.78
CA GLU A 121 -10.95 9.81 -18.63
C GLU A 121 -11.69 11.15 -18.61
N GLY A 122 -13.01 11.12 -18.43
CA GLY A 122 -13.85 12.31 -18.25
C GLY A 122 -13.73 12.98 -16.87
N LEU A 123 -13.01 12.38 -15.92
CA LEU A 123 -12.76 12.99 -14.61
C LEU A 123 -11.58 13.97 -14.64
N CYS A 124 -11.55 14.87 -13.65
CA CYS A 124 -10.40 15.72 -13.38
C CYS A 124 -9.12 14.88 -13.18
N LEU A 125 -7.96 15.46 -13.49
CA LEU A 125 -6.67 14.75 -13.49
C LEU A 125 -6.38 14.08 -12.13
N GLU A 126 -6.71 14.76 -11.05
CA GLU A 126 -6.47 14.37 -9.66
C GLU A 126 -7.16 13.05 -9.33
N LYS A 127 -8.42 12.92 -9.76
CA LYS A 127 -9.21 11.70 -9.60
C LYS A 127 -8.60 10.53 -10.35
N ARG A 128 -8.09 10.78 -11.55
CA ARG A 128 -7.43 9.76 -12.37
C ARG A 128 -6.12 9.32 -11.74
N VAL A 129 -5.31 10.26 -11.24
CA VAL A 129 -4.07 9.95 -10.56
C VAL A 129 -4.34 9.14 -9.30
N PHE A 130 -5.27 9.56 -8.45
CA PHE A 130 -5.62 8.82 -7.23
C PHE A 130 -6.06 7.39 -7.55
N TYR A 131 -6.93 7.19 -8.54
CA TYR A 131 -7.32 5.85 -8.98
C TYR A 131 -6.11 5.01 -9.39
N ARG A 132 -5.20 5.56 -10.20
CA ARG A 132 -4.01 4.83 -10.67
C ARG A 132 -3.05 4.49 -9.54
N LEU A 133 -2.88 5.38 -8.55
CA LEU A 133 -2.08 5.11 -7.36
C LEU A 133 -2.66 3.93 -6.56
N ILE A 134 -3.95 3.98 -6.21
CA ILE A 134 -4.62 2.90 -5.48
C ILE A 134 -4.63 1.59 -6.30
N SER A 135 -4.86 1.68 -7.61
CA SER A 135 -4.80 0.52 -8.51
C SER A 135 -3.40 -0.08 -8.60
N GLY A 136 -2.36 0.74 -8.64
CA GLY A 136 -0.97 0.30 -8.57
C GLY A 136 -0.66 -0.40 -7.26
N LEU A 137 -1.08 0.17 -6.13
CA LEU A 137 -0.87 -0.40 -4.79
C LEU A 137 -1.59 -1.74 -4.65
N HIS A 138 -2.87 -1.81 -5.04
CA HIS A 138 -3.63 -3.06 -5.06
C HIS A 138 -2.97 -4.12 -5.95
N SER A 139 -2.38 -3.69 -7.08
CA SER A 139 -1.62 -4.60 -7.96
C SER A 139 -0.33 -5.09 -7.30
N SER A 140 0.39 -4.23 -6.58
CA SER A 140 1.59 -4.60 -5.82
C SER A 140 1.29 -5.69 -4.79
N ILE A 141 0.26 -5.51 -3.98
CA ILE A 141 -0.19 -6.48 -2.96
C ILE A 141 -0.56 -7.82 -3.62
N ASN A 142 -1.31 -7.76 -4.73
CA ASN A 142 -1.69 -8.94 -5.50
C ASN A 142 -0.51 -9.65 -6.15
N ILE A 143 0.60 -8.96 -6.44
CA ILE A 143 1.82 -9.60 -6.96
C ILE A 143 2.59 -10.25 -5.83
N HIS A 144 2.74 -9.59 -4.68
CA HIS A 144 3.41 -10.18 -3.50
C HIS A 144 2.76 -11.48 -3.07
N LEU A 145 1.41 -11.53 -2.98
CA LEU A 145 0.72 -12.78 -2.65
C LEU A 145 0.91 -13.87 -3.72
N CYS A 146 1.04 -13.51 -4.99
CA CYS A 146 1.29 -14.49 -6.06
C CYS A 146 2.73 -15.00 -6.04
N ALA A 147 3.70 -14.15 -5.71
CA ALA A 147 5.12 -14.49 -5.67
C ALA A 147 5.48 -15.31 -4.43
N GLU A 148 4.86 -14.99 -3.29
CA GLU A 148 5.04 -15.65 -2.00
C GLU A 148 3.71 -16.30 -1.57
N TYR A 149 3.30 -17.33 -2.32
CA TYR A 149 2.07 -18.08 -2.08
C TYR A 149 2.34 -19.31 -1.22
N LEU A 150 1.38 -19.71 -0.38
CA LEU A 150 1.46 -20.97 0.35
C LEU A 150 1.09 -22.14 -0.58
N LEU A 151 2.09 -22.84 -1.09
CA LEU A 151 1.91 -23.91 -2.09
C LEU A 151 1.49 -25.24 -1.45
N ASP A 152 2.04 -25.54 -0.27
CA ASP A 152 1.73 -26.73 0.49
C ASP A 152 1.90 -26.48 1.99
N GLU A 153 1.00 -27.06 2.78
CA GLU A 153 1.04 -27.06 4.23
C GLU A 153 1.05 -28.51 4.73
N GLY A 154 2.16 -29.19 4.45
CA GLY A 154 2.42 -30.54 4.93
C GLY A 154 2.73 -30.59 6.42
N TRP A 155 2.78 -31.81 6.98
CA TRP A 155 3.09 -32.05 8.40
C TRP A 155 4.57 -31.73 8.69
N GLY A 156 4.88 -30.46 8.96
CA GLY A 156 6.14 -30.01 9.57
C GLY A 156 6.83 -28.82 8.90
N ARG A 157 6.54 -28.50 7.63
CA ARG A 157 7.06 -27.29 6.95
C ARG A 157 6.10 -26.78 5.89
N SER A 158 5.78 -25.49 5.98
CA SER A 158 5.06 -24.78 4.91
C SER A 158 6.00 -24.50 3.74
N ILE A 159 5.55 -24.80 2.52
CA ILE A 159 6.28 -24.51 1.29
C ILE A 159 5.72 -23.22 0.70
N TRP A 160 6.58 -22.21 0.61
CA TRP A 160 6.25 -20.90 0.04
C TRP A 160 6.93 -20.74 -1.32
N GLY A 161 6.23 -20.09 -2.25
CA GLY A 161 6.83 -19.72 -3.53
C GLY A 161 5.83 -19.26 -4.58
N PRO A 162 6.29 -19.08 -5.83
CA PRO A 162 5.48 -18.48 -6.87
C PRO A 162 4.31 -19.37 -7.31
N ASN A 163 3.09 -18.84 -7.20
CA ASN A 163 1.89 -19.42 -7.78
C ASN A 163 1.57 -18.74 -9.13
N VAL A 164 2.12 -19.32 -10.20
CA VAL A 164 1.95 -18.82 -11.57
C VAL A 164 0.48 -18.83 -12.01
N GLN A 165 -0.32 -19.78 -11.53
CA GLN A 165 -1.73 -19.87 -11.88
C GLN A 165 -2.53 -18.71 -11.29
N GLU A 166 -2.29 -18.38 -10.02
CA GLU A 166 -2.91 -17.20 -9.37
C GLU A 166 -2.50 -15.90 -10.06
N PHE A 167 -1.22 -15.78 -10.45
CA PHE A 167 -0.73 -14.62 -11.20
C PHE A 167 -1.45 -14.48 -12.54
N ARG A 168 -1.60 -15.58 -13.30
CA ARG A 168 -2.31 -15.57 -14.58
C ARG A 168 -3.78 -15.19 -14.41
N GLN A 169 -4.49 -15.77 -13.46
CA GLN A 169 -5.89 -15.42 -13.21
C GLN A 169 -6.11 -13.93 -12.89
N ARG A 170 -5.12 -13.27 -12.29
CA ARG A 170 -5.20 -11.86 -11.88
C ARG A 170 -4.70 -10.87 -12.93
N PHE A 171 -3.75 -11.27 -13.77
CA PHE A 171 -3.00 -10.36 -14.64
C PHE A 171 -2.90 -10.78 -16.11
N ASP A 172 -3.22 -12.03 -16.47
CA ASP A 172 -3.19 -12.48 -17.86
C ASP A 172 -4.24 -11.75 -18.69
N THR A 173 -3.84 -11.32 -19.89
CA THR A 173 -4.67 -10.53 -20.79
C THR A 173 -5.93 -11.28 -21.22
N ALA A 174 -5.84 -12.59 -21.47
CA ALA A 174 -6.98 -13.41 -21.90
C ALA A 174 -7.94 -13.68 -20.74
N GLU A 175 -7.42 -14.04 -19.56
CA GLU A 175 -8.22 -14.33 -18.36
C GLU A 175 -8.97 -13.10 -17.84
N THR A 176 -8.37 -11.92 -17.98
CA THR A 176 -8.91 -10.66 -17.41
C THR A 176 -9.52 -9.72 -18.44
N LYS A 177 -9.62 -10.14 -19.70
CA LYS A 177 -10.06 -9.28 -20.82
C LYS A 177 -9.27 -7.96 -20.92
N GLY A 178 -7.95 -8.02 -20.69
CA GLY A 178 -7.04 -6.87 -20.76
C GLY A 178 -6.89 -6.04 -19.48
N GLU A 179 -7.72 -6.25 -18.46
CA GLU A 179 -7.64 -5.51 -17.19
C GLU A 179 -6.33 -5.74 -16.44
N GLY A 180 -5.80 -6.95 -16.49
CA GLY A 180 -4.52 -7.31 -15.89
C GLY A 180 -3.37 -6.44 -16.40
N THR A 181 -3.30 -6.22 -17.71
CA THR A 181 -2.30 -5.34 -18.32
C THR A 181 -2.48 -3.88 -17.90
N ARG A 182 -3.72 -3.39 -17.77
CA ARG A 182 -4.02 -2.03 -17.27
C ARG A 182 -3.55 -1.84 -15.82
N ARG A 183 -3.82 -2.83 -14.97
CA ARG A 183 -3.37 -2.87 -13.56
C ARG A 183 -1.85 -2.84 -13.45
N LEU A 184 -1.13 -3.61 -14.27
CA LEU A 184 0.33 -3.58 -14.32
C LEU A 184 0.87 -2.20 -14.75
N LYS A 185 0.24 -1.54 -15.73
CA LYS A 185 0.60 -0.15 -16.09
C LYS A 185 0.38 0.83 -14.93
N ASN A 186 -0.64 0.60 -14.10
CA ASN A 186 -0.87 1.41 -12.89
C ASN A 186 0.18 1.14 -11.80
N LEU A 187 0.69 -0.09 -11.68
CA LEU A 187 1.82 -0.40 -10.82
C LEU A 187 3.08 0.36 -11.23
N TYR A 188 3.45 0.34 -12.52
CA TYR A 188 4.59 1.13 -13.02
C TYR A 188 4.37 2.63 -12.83
N PHE A 189 3.13 3.11 -12.95
CA PHE A 189 2.81 4.49 -12.65
C PHE A 189 3.05 4.84 -11.18
N LEU A 190 2.60 4.01 -10.24
CA LEU A 190 2.89 4.18 -8.81
C LEU A 190 4.40 4.20 -8.57
N TYR A 191 5.13 3.22 -9.09
CA TYR A 191 6.59 3.13 -8.98
C TYR A 191 7.29 4.42 -9.46
N LEU A 192 6.90 4.97 -10.61
CA LEU A 192 7.49 6.20 -11.12
C LEU A 192 7.18 7.43 -10.25
N ILE A 193 5.99 7.49 -9.64
CA ILE A 193 5.62 8.57 -8.71
C ILE A 193 6.47 8.50 -7.44
N GLU A 194 6.63 7.32 -6.85
CA GLU A 194 7.47 7.12 -5.65
C GLU A 194 8.95 7.39 -5.96
N LEU A 195 9.46 6.86 -7.07
CA LEU A 195 10.82 7.11 -7.55
C LEU A 195 11.08 8.61 -7.73
N ARG A 196 10.08 9.35 -8.23
CA ARG A 196 10.17 10.80 -8.34
C ARG A 196 10.15 11.50 -6.99
N ALA A 197 9.31 11.06 -6.05
CA ALA A 197 9.30 11.60 -4.69
C ALA A 197 10.66 11.41 -4.00
N LEU A 198 11.28 10.23 -4.15
CA LEU A 198 12.63 9.92 -3.64
C LEU A 198 13.70 10.84 -4.27
N SER A 199 13.64 11.04 -5.58
CA SER A 199 14.53 12.00 -6.28
C SER A 199 14.40 13.43 -5.72
N LYS A 200 13.18 13.86 -5.39
CA LYS A 200 12.90 15.22 -4.88
C LYS A 200 13.26 15.41 -3.42
N VAL A 201 13.16 14.37 -2.58
CA VAL A 201 13.51 14.45 -1.15
C VAL A 201 15.01 14.35 -0.90
N SER A 202 15.78 13.83 -1.86
CA SER A 202 17.24 13.67 -1.76
C SER A 202 17.99 14.87 -1.14
N PRO A 203 17.76 16.15 -1.57
CA PRO A 203 18.46 17.30 -0.98
C PRO A 203 18.16 17.57 0.51
N TYR A 204 17.08 16.99 1.05
CA TYR A 204 16.81 17.05 2.49
C TYR A 204 17.77 16.15 3.27
N PHE A 205 17.97 14.91 2.81
CA PHE A 205 18.86 13.93 3.45
C PHE A 205 20.36 14.26 3.27
N GLU A 206 20.72 15.03 2.24
CA GLU A 206 22.08 15.57 2.06
C GLU A 206 22.49 16.54 3.19
N ARG A 207 21.52 17.11 3.92
CA ARG A 207 21.81 18.09 4.98
C ARG A 207 22.53 17.41 6.14
N ALA A 208 23.54 18.09 6.68
CA ALA A 208 24.38 17.56 7.75
C ALA A 208 23.61 17.25 9.04
N PHE A 209 22.55 18.00 9.33
CA PHE A 209 21.75 17.81 10.55
C PHE A 209 20.77 16.63 10.47
N VAL A 210 20.44 16.13 9.28
CA VAL A 210 19.56 14.95 9.13
C VAL A 210 20.39 13.72 9.46
N ASN A 211 20.01 12.99 10.50
CA ASN A 211 20.68 11.76 10.94
C ASN A 211 19.67 10.59 10.91
N LEU A 212 20.18 9.36 10.85
CA LEU A 212 19.39 8.13 10.92
C LEU A 212 19.68 7.45 12.25
N TYR A 213 19.38 8.13 13.36
CA TYR A 213 19.82 7.70 14.69
C TYR A 213 19.24 6.35 15.10
N THR A 214 20.11 5.38 15.38
CA THR A 214 19.73 4.09 15.98
C THR A 214 20.41 3.83 17.32
N GLY A 215 21.30 4.74 17.75
CA GLY A 215 22.20 4.56 18.88
C GLY A 215 23.59 4.05 18.49
N ASN A 216 23.77 3.58 17.25
CA ASN A 216 25.07 3.18 16.70
C ASN A 216 25.56 4.15 15.62
N ARG A 217 26.38 5.12 16.02
CA ARG A 217 26.86 6.19 15.13
C ARG A 217 27.58 5.70 13.86
N GLN A 218 28.27 4.56 13.93
CA GLN A 218 28.98 4.03 12.76
C GLN A 218 27.99 3.44 11.75
N GLU A 219 27.01 2.67 12.21
CA GLU A 219 25.96 2.11 11.36
C GLU A 219 25.04 3.19 10.81
N ASP A 220 24.70 4.20 11.62
CA ASP A 220 23.90 5.36 11.18
C ASP A 220 24.59 6.12 10.03
N GLY A 221 25.91 6.33 10.17
CA GLY A 221 26.73 6.97 9.14
C GLY A 221 26.79 6.14 7.84
N ASN A 222 27.06 4.85 7.96
CA ASN A 222 27.10 3.92 6.82
C ASN A 222 25.73 3.85 6.13
N THR A 223 24.63 3.79 6.90
CA THR A 223 23.26 3.73 6.37
C THR A 223 22.89 5.02 5.63
N LYS A 224 23.29 6.18 6.18
CA LYS A 224 23.10 7.47 5.51
C LYS A 224 23.86 7.53 4.18
N GLU A 225 25.10 7.03 4.14
CA GLU A 225 25.87 6.96 2.90
C GLU A 225 25.21 6.07 1.84
N LEU A 226 24.74 4.87 2.24
CA LEU A 226 23.98 3.98 1.35
C LEU A 226 22.69 4.64 0.82
N LEU A 227 21.96 5.37 1.67
CA LEU A 227 20.76 6.09 1.26
C LEU A 227 21.07 7.20 0.24
N LEU A 228 22.17 7.93 0.42
CA LEU A 228 22.60 8.98 -0.52
C LEU A 228 23.05 8.38 -1.86
N GLN A 229 23.79 7.27 -1.84
CA GLN A 229 24.17 6.54 -3.06
C GLN A 229 22.93 6.08 -3.85
N PHE A 230 21.92 5.53 -3.15
CA PHE A 230 20.65 5.16 -3.76
C PHE A 230 19.94 6.37 -4.40
N PHE A 231 19.92 7.53 -3.74
CA PHE A 231 19.35 8.74 -4.34
C PHE A 231 20.10 9.19 -5.59
N ASP A 232 21.43 9.08 -5.60
CA ASP A 232 22.22 9.43 -6.76
C ASP A 232 21.95 8.52 -7.95
N GLU A 233 21.77 7.21 -7.73
CA GLU A 233 21.31 6.28 -8.76
C GLU A 233 19.93 6.68 -9.31
N ILE A 234 18.97 7.01 -8.43
CA ILE A 234 17.64 7.47 -8.84
C ILE A 234 17.73 8.74 -9.71
N LYS A 235 18.62 9.69 -9.37
CA LYS A 235 18.80 10.93 -10.16
C LYS A 235 19.28 10.65 -11.59
N THR A 236 19.95 9.54 -11.85
CA THR A 236 20.38 9.15 -13.20
C THR A 236 19.23 8.68 -14.09
N PHE A 237 18.10 8.27 -13.50
CA PHE A 237 16.95 7.79 -14.25
C PHE A 237 16.30 8.95 -15.03
N PRO A 238 16.15 8.85 -16.36
CA PRO A 238 15.54 9.90 -17.18
C PRO A 238 14.03 9.93 -16.93
N MET A 239 13.61 10.68 -15.92
CA MET A 239 12.20 10.76 -15.55
C MET A 239 11.37 11.37 -16.69
N HIS A 240 10.41 10.60 -17.21
CA HIS A 240 9.51 11.03 -18.30
C HIS A 240 8.20 11.69 -17.80
N PHE A 241 8.08 11.94 -16.50
CA PHE A 241 6.88 12.51 -15.89
C PHE A 241 6.94 14.04 -15.87
N ASP A 242 6.03 14.72 -16.58
CA ASP A 242 5.89 16.18 -16.52
C ASP A 242 5.07 16.60 -15.30
N GLU A 243 5.77 16.94 -14.23
CA GLU A 243 5.18 17.37 -12.95
C GLU A 243 4.27 18.59 -13.08
N LYS A 244 4.53 19.44 -14.07
CA LYS A 244 3.72 20.63 -14.32
C LYS A 244 2.33 20.21 -14.75
N SER A 245 2.13 19.07 -15.40
CA SER A 245 0.76 18.66 -15.74
C SER A 245 -0.08 18.32 -14.50
N MET A 246 0.54 17.86 -13.39
CA MET A 246 -0.17 17.41 -12.18
C MET A 246 -0.28 18.49 -11.09
N PHE A 247 0.72 19.36 -10.98
CA PHE A 247 0.78 20.39 -9.91
C PHE A 247 0.86 21.83 -10.43
N ALA A 248 0.71 22.10 -11.74
CA ALA A 248 0.67 23.48 -12.27
C ALA A 248 -0.69 24.18 -12.11
N GLY A 249 -1.38 23.96 -11.00
CA GLY A 249 -2.47 24.84 -10.58
C GLY A 249 -1.92 26.19 -10.14
N GLN A 250 -2.79 27.21 -10.10
CA GLN A 250 -2.48 28.43 -9.35
C GLN A 250 -2.09 28.03 -7.92
N LYS A 251 -1.17 28.75 -7.26
CA LYS A 251 -0.62 28.38 -5.92
C LYS A 251 -1.67 27.96 -4.88
N ILE A 252 -2.92 28.40 -5.03
CA ILE A 252 -4.06 28.08 -4.18
C ILE A 252 -4.66 26.70 -4.52
N GLU A 253 -4.90 26.40 -5.79
CA GLU A 253 -5.46 25.12 -6.25
C GLU A 253 -4.53 23.95 -5.90
N ALA A 254 -3.23 24.10 -6.14
CA ALA A 254 -2.24 23.09 -5.78
C ALA A 254 -2.17 22.85 -4.26
N LYS A 255 -2.39 23.89 -3.45
CA LYS A 255 -2.47 23.75 -1.98
C LYS A 255 -3.73 23.03 -1.53
N ILE A 256 -4.89 23.39 -2.10
CA ILE A 256 -6.16 22.69 -1.83
C ILE A 256 -6.02 21.22 -2.18
N LEU A 257 -5.48 20.93 -3.36
CA LEU A 257 -5.30 19.58 -3.82
C LEU A 257 -4.36 18.76 -2.92
N LYS A 258 -3.25 19.36 -2.48
CA LYS A 258 -2.34 18.73 -1.52
C LYS A 258 -3.07 18.33 -0.23
N GLU A 259 -3.90 19.23 0.32
CA GLU A 259 -4.67 18.93 1.52
C GLU A 259 -5.77 17.88 1.29
N GLU A 260 -6.42 17.88 0.13
CA GLU A 260 -7.40 16.84 -0.23
C GLU A 260 -6.73 15.46 -0.33
N PHE A 261 -5.59 15.34 -1.02
CA PHE A 261 -4.83 14.09 -1.05
C PHE A 261 -4.43 13.64 0.36
N ARG A 262 -3.89 14.54 1.19
CA ARG A 262 -3.52 14.23 2.57
C ARG A 262 -4.71 13.70 3.37
N LEU A 263 -5.88 14.32 3.23
CA LEU A 263 -7.10 13.89 3.92
C LEU A 263 -7.59 12.52 3.43
N HIS A 264 -7.56 12.26 2.12
CA HIS A 264 -7.95 10.97 1.55
C HIS A 264 -7.02 9.85 2.05
N PHE A 265 -5.71 10.05 2.08
CA PHE A 265 -4.77 9.06 2.63
C PHE A 265 -4.92 8.88 4.15
N LYS A 266 -5.31 9.93 4.89
CA LYS A 266 -5.68 9.80 6.31
C LYS A 266 -6.95 8.97 6.51
N ASN A 267 -7.96 9.14 5.65
CA ASN A 267 -9.17 8.31 5.69
C ASN A 267 -8.87 6.85 5.33
N ILE A 268 -8.01 6.60 4.34
CA ILE A 268 -7.54 5.25 4.00
C ILE A 268 -6.89 4.59 5.21
N SER A 269 -6.09 5.31 6.00
CA SER A 269 -5.53 4.78 7.27
C SER A 269 -6.61 4.23 8.20
N ARG A 270 -7.70 4.98 8.36
CA ARG A 270 -8.83 4.60 9.21
C ARG A 270 -9.60 3.40 8.63
N ILE A 271 -9.67 3.30 7.31
CA ILE A 271 -10.23 2.12 6.64
C ILE A 271 -9.36 0.89 6.91
N MET A 272 -8.03 1.05 6.97
CA MET A 272 -7.12 -0.07 7.30
C MET A 272 -7.36 -0.63 8.71
N ASP A 273 -7.84 0.18 9.66
CA ASP A 273 -8.22 -0.30 11.00
C ASP A 273 -9.37 -1.32 10.96
N CYS A 274 -10.16 -1.34 9.88
CA CYS A 274 -11.23 -2.32 9.66
C CYS A 274 -10.74 -3.64 9.03
N VAL A 275 -9.47 -3.75 8.66
CA VAL A 275 -8.91 -4.97 8.03
C VAL A 275 -8.69 -6.04 9.09
N GLY A 276 -9.34 -7.19 8.94
CA GLY A 276 -9.26 -8.30 9.91
C GLY A 276 -7.97 -9.12 9.86
N CYS A 277 -7.19 -9.01 8.79
CA CYS A 277 -5.87 -9.63 8.65
C CYS A 277 -4.78 -8.68 9.20
N SER A 278 -4.09 -9.07 10.28
CA SER A 278 -3.14 -8.19 10.97
C SER A 278 -1.93 -7.82 10.11
N LYS A 279 -1.32 -8.77 9.39
CA LYS A 279 -0.23 -8.48 8.43
C LYS A 279 -0.71 -7.61 7.27
N CYS A 280 -1.90 -7.85 6.75
CA CYS A 280 -2.47 -7.02 5.70
C CYS A 280 -2.71 -5.59 6.18
N ARG A 281 -3.13 -5.41 7.44
CA ARG A 281 -3.25 -4.10 8.09
C ARG A 281 -1.89 -3.42 8.26
N LEU A 282 -0.87 -4.15 8.71
CA LEU A 282 0.49 -3.65 8.86
C LEU A 282 1.02 -3.09 7.53
N TRP A 283 1.01 -3.89 6.46
CA TRP A 283 1.48 -3.47 5.14
C TRP A 283 0.60 -2.39 4.52
N GLY A 284 -0.73 -2.49 4.69
CA GLY A 284 -1.67 -1.48 4.21
C GLY A 284 -1.50 -0.11 4.89
N LYS A 285 -1.09 -0.07 6.16
CA LYS A 285 -0.72 1.18 6.84
C LYS A 285 0.65 1.70 6.42
N LEU A 286 1.60 0.82 6.10
CA LEU A 286 2.97 1.17 5.72
C LEU A 286 3.07 1.72 4.28
N GLN A 287 2.33 1.14 3.33
CA GLN A 287 2.43 1.45 1.90
C GLN A 287 1.55 2.64 1.44
N ARG A 288 0.82 3.28 2.35
CA ARG A 288 -0.13 4.36 2.00
C ARG A 288 0.53 5.74 1.92
#